data_AF-A0AAJ7THU4-F1
#
_entry.id   AF-A0AAJ7THU4-F1
#
_cell.length_a   1.000
_cell.length_b   1.000
_cell.length_c   1.000
_cell.angle_alpha   90.00
_cell.angle_beta   90.00
_cell.angle_gamma   90.00
#
_symmetry.space_group_name_H-M   'P 1'
#
loop_
_entity.id
_entity.type
_entity.pdbx_description
1 polymer ?
#
loop_
_entity_poly.entity_id
_entity_poly.type
_entity_poly.pdbx_seq_one_letter_code
_entity_poly.pdbx_strand_id
1 'polypeptide(L)'
;MARVLVVAVVIFAVVFATGEGHALKRRKRSISFNNVVLCFAGRSALDYSNYGCYCGWGGNGVALDDADRCCEAQDKCYNAIPRGCNVNFIAYANSCADGQVQCDKLKLCEKMVCSCDVIAAKCLAGAEYNNALKNYRGKC
;
A
#
# COMPACT_ATOMS: atom_id res chain seq x y z
N MET A 1 -34.91 6.79 -43.39
CA MET A 1 -34.55 5.50 -42.76
C MET A 1 -33.04 5.36 -42.45
N ALA A 2 -32.15 6.18 -43.00
CA ALA A 2 -30.71 6.13 -42.70
C ALA A 2 -30.27 6.78 -41.37
N ARG A 3 -31.09 7.62 -40.74
CA ARG A 3 -30.73 8.32 -39.48
C ARG A 3 -30.80 7.43 -38.23
N VAL A 4 -31.66 6.41 -38.23
CA VAL A 4 -31.85 5.50 -37.09
C VAL A 4 -30.71 4.46 -37.00
N LEU A 5 -30.22 4.00 -38.16
CA LEU A 5 -29.08 3.08 -38.26
C LEU A 5 -27.77 3.72 -37.76
N VAL A 6 -27.51 4.98 -38.09
CA VAL A 6 -26.28 5.68 -37.66
C VAL A 6 -26.24 5.87 -36.14
N VAL A 7 -27.37 6.23 -35.52
CA VAL A 7 -27.47 6.39 -34.05
C VAL A 7 -27.23 5.06 -33.34
N ALA A 8 -27.78 3.94 -33.85
CA ALA A 8 -27.58 2.63 -33.26
C ALA A 8 -26.11 2.14 -33.34
N VAL A 9 -25.42 2.40 -34.45
CA VAL A 9 -24.00 2.03 -34.63
C VAL A 9 -23.08 2.86 -33.73
N VAL A 10 -23.37 4.16 -33.58
CA VAL A 10 -22.60 5.03 -32.67
C VAL A 10 -22.77 4.57 -31.21
N ILE A 11 -24.00 4.26 -30.78
CA ILE A 11 -24.26 3.74 -29.43
C ILE A 11 -23.50 2.43 -29.18
N PHE A 12 -23.47 1.53 -30.17
CA PHE A 12 -22.72 0.27 -30.04
C PHE A 12 -21.21 0.51 -29.89
N ALA A 13 -20.64 1.49 -30.60
CA ALA A 13 -19.22 1.81 -30.51
C ALA A 13 -18.79 2.47 -29.18
N VAL A 14 -19.66 3.26 -28.52
CA VAL A 14 -19.33 3.90 -27.23
C VAL A 14 -19.28 2.88 -26.08
N VAL A 15 -19.98 1.74 -26.20
CA VAL A 15 -20.07 0.72 -25.15
C VAL A 15 -18.81 -0.17 -25.07
N PHE A 16 -17.94 -0.19 -26.09
CA PHE A 16 -16.71 -0.99 -26.10
C PHE A 16 -15.46 -0.26 -25.58
N ALA A 17 -15.60 0.91 -24.96
CA ALA A 17 -14.54 1.45 -24.11
C ALA A 17 -14.56 0.76 -22.73
N THR A 18 -14.61 -0.58 -22.70
CA THR A 18 -14.23 -1.32 -21.49
C THR A 18 -12.73 -1.20 -21.40
N GLY A 19 -12.26 -0.14 -20.75
CA GLY A 19 -10.87 -0.06 -20.32
C GLY A 19 -10.58 -1.32 -19.52
N GLU A 20 -9.73 -2.19 -20.05
CA GLU A 20 -9.08 -3.23 -19.27
C GLU A 20 -8.22 -2.50 -18.24
N GLY A 21 -8.83 -2.22 -17.08
CA GLY A 21 -8.09 -1.77 -15.92
C GLY A 21 -7.14 -2.89 -15.55
N HIS A 22 -5.92 -2.87 -16.09
CA HIS A 22 -4.85 -3.75 -15.64
C HIS A 22 -4.67 -3.49 -14.15
N ALA A 23 -5.21 -4.38 -13.32
CA ALA A 23 -5.05 -4.33 -11.89
C ALA A 23 -3.55 -4.21 -11.60
N LEU A 24 -3.14 -3.06 -11.07
CA LEU A 24 -1.75 -2.79 -10.79
C LEU A 24 -1.26 -3.87 -9.82
N LYS A 25 -0.25 -4.65 -10.23
CA LYS A 25 0.37 -5.64 -9.36
C LYS A 25 0.83 -4.94 -8.09
N ARG A 26 0.23 -5.31 -6.96
CA ARG A 26 0.54 -4.78 -5.64
C ARG A 26 2.04 -4.88 -5.36
N ARG A 27 2.63 -3.79 -4.88
CA ARG A 27 4.03 -3.75 -4.47
C ARG A 27 4.21 -4.33 -3.07
N LYS A 28 5.33 -5.01 -2.83
CA LYS A 28 5.68 -5.52 -1.50
C LYS A 28 6.26 -4.39 -0.66
N ARG A 29 6.24 -4.57 0.66
CA ARG A 29 6.87 -3.64 1.61
C ARG A 29 8.38 -3.55 1.39
N SER A 30 8.92 -2.36 1.61
CA SER A 30 10.36 -2.11 1.52
C SER A 30 11.11 -2.92 2.58
N ILE A 31 12.37 -3.28 2.29
CA ILE A 31 13.25 -3.91 3.29
C ILE A 31 13.53 -3.01 4.50
N SER A 32 13.42 -1.68 4.33
CA SER A 32 13.61 -0.71 5.42
C SER A 32 12.41 -0.59 6.36
N PHE A 33 11.23 -1.07 5.97
CA PHE A 33 9.99 -0.84 6.71
C PHE A 33 10.03 -1.33 8.16
N ASN A 34 10.66 -2.49 8.42
CA ASN A 34 10.76 -3.03 9.78
C ASN A 34 11.43 -2.06 10.77
N ASN A 35 12.52 -1.41 10.35
CA ASN A 35 13.24 -0.48 11.22
C ASN A 35 12.40 0.76 11.53
N VAL A 36 11.57 1.20 10.59
CA VAL A 36 10.67 2.35 10.78
C VAL A 36 9.53 1.98 11.74
N VAL A 37 8.91 0.80 11.58
CA VAL A 37 7.87 0.33 12.52
C VAL A 37 8.44 0.13 13.93
N LEU A 38 9.65 -0.44 14.07
CA LEU A 38 10.32 -0.55 15.35
C LEU A 38 10.53 0.82 16.01
N CYS A 39 10.92 1.83 15.21
CA CYS A 39 11.16 3.19 15.70
C CYS A 39 9.88 3.85 16.26
N PHE A 40 8.74 3.73 15.57
CA PHE A 40 7.51 4.43 15.96
C PHE A 40 6.60 3.62 16.88
N ALA A 41 6.47 2.32 16.64
CA ALA A 41 5.50 1.46 17.32
C ALA A 41 6.13 0.55 18.39
N GLY A 42 7.47 0.50 18.49
CA GLY A 42 8.16 -0.43 19.40
C GLY A 42 7.89 -1.91 19.08
N ARG A 43 7.36 -2.21 17.89
CA ARG A 43 6.92 -3.53 17.44
C ARG A 43 7.62 -3.89 16.14
N SER A 44 7.87 -5.18 15.90
CA SER A 44 8.38 -5.62 14.61
C SER A 44 7.30 -5.49 13.53
N ALA A 45 7.67 -5.03 12.33
CA ALA A 45 6.77 -5.09 11.17
C ALA A 45 6.40 -6.54 10.80
N LEU A 46 7.17 -7.54 11.25
CA LEU A 46 6.86 -8.95 11.04
C LEU A 46 5.59 -9.39 11.78
N ASP A 47 5.21 -8.72 12.88
CA ASP A 47 3.95 -8.99 13.57
C ASP A 47 2.75 -8.67 12.66
N TYR A 48 2.88 -7.66 11.81
CA TYR A 48 1.89 -7.31 10.79
C TYR A 48 2.05 -8.09 9.48
N SER A 49 3.03 -9.00 9.36
CA SER A 49 3.07 -9.89 8.20
C SER A 49 1.89 -10.86 8.22
N ASN A 50 1.14 -10.94 7.12
CA ASN A 50 -0.04 -11.81 7.01
C ASN A 50 -1.07 -11.51 8.11
N TYR A 51 -1.41 -10.24 8.27
CA TYR A 51 -2.36 -9.73 9.25
C TYR A 51 -3.55 -9.11 8.51
N GLY A 52 -4.77 -9.50 8.87
CA GLY A 52 -5.99 -9.02 8.24
C GLY A 52 -6.01 -9.24 6.72
N CYS A 53 -6.58 -8.28 5.99
CA CYS A 53 -6.77 -8.34 4.55
C CYS A 53 -5.67 -7.65 3.75
N TYR A 54 -4.99 -6.65 4.32
CA TYR A 54 -4.03 -5.80 3.63
C TYR A 54 -2.60 -5.93 4.16
N CYS A 55 -2.36 -6.28 5.42
CA CYS A 55 -0.98 -6.43 5.89
C CYS A 55 -0.37 -7.77 5.42
N GLY A 56 0.61 -7.75 4.52
CA GLY A 56 1.26 -8.97 4.00
C GLY A 56 0.94 -9.26 2.54
N TRP A 57 0.36 -10.42 2.22
CA TRP A 57 0.17 -10.90 0.83
C TRP A 57 -1.20 -10.62 0.20
N GLY A 58 -2.20 -10.20 0.98
CA GLY A 58 -3.55 -9.85 0.48
C GLY A 58 -3.59 -8.54 -0.32
N GLY A 59 -4.44 -7.60 0.08
CA GLY A 59 -4.56 -6.26 -0.52
C GLY A 59 -5.88 -6.05 -1.28
N ASN A 60 -6.95 -6.70 -0.82
CA ASN A 60 -8.29 -6.58 -1.38
C ASN A 60 -9.35 -6.69 -0.26
N GLY A 61 -10.61 -6.45 -0.61
CA GLY A 61 -11.73 -6.54 0.34
C GLY A 61 -11.87 -5.30 1.21
N VAL A 62 -12.20 -5.52 2.49
CA VAL A 62 -12.39 -4.46 3.49
C VAL A 62 -11.37 -4.65 4.61
N ALA A 63 -10.68 -3.57 4.99
CA ALA A 63 -9.74 -3.60 6.10
C ALA A 63 -10.47 -3.92 7.42
N LEU A 64 -9.98 -4.92 8.15
CA LEU A 64 -10.71 -5.52 9.28
C LEU A 64 -10.57 -4.74 10.60
N ASP A 65 -9.52 -3.94 10.75
CA ASP A 65 -9.28 -3.06 11.89
C ASP A 65 -8.41 -1.85 11.49
N ASP A 66 -7.99 -1.04 12.48
CA ASP A 66 -7.16 0.14 12.23
C ASP A 66 -5.76 -0.21 11.72
N ALA A 67 -5.14 -1.27 12.23
CA ALA A 67 -3.83 -1.72 11.76
C ALA A 67 -3.89 -2.16 10.28
N ASP A 68 -4.94 -2.87 9.90
CA ASP A 68 -5.19 -3.30 8.53
C ASP A 68 -5.50 -2.11 7.61
N ARG A 69 -6.20 -1.08 8.11
CA ARG A 69 -6.38 0.21 7.38
C ARG A 69 -5.06 0.93 7.13
N CYS A 70 -4.12 0.92 8.09
CA CYS A 70 -2.78 1.46 7.89
C CYS A 70 -2.07 0.75 6.73
N CYS A 71 -2.21 -0.58 6.65
CA CYS A 71 -1.63 -1.39 5.59
C CYS A 71 -2.28 -1.15 4.23
N GLU A 72 -3.60 -0.96 4.17
CA GLU A 72 -4.30 -0.55 2.96
C GLU A 72 -3.78 0.80 2.45
N ALA A 73 -3.67 1.79 3.34
CA ALA A 73 -3.14 3.11 3.01
C ALA A 73 -1.68 3.03 2.52
N GLN A 74 -0.86 2.18 3.14
CA GLN A 74 0.51 1.93 2.72
C GLN A 74 0.58 1.33 1.31
N ASP A 75 -0.27 0.36 1.00
CA ASP A 75 -0.34 -0.23 -0.34
C ASP A 75 -0.68 0.83 -1.40
N LYS A 76 -1.65 1.70 -1.10
CA LYS A 76 -2.03 2.83 -1.96
C LYS A 76 -0.86 3.81 -2.13
N CYS A 77 -0.17 4.15 -1.04
CA CYS A 77 0.99 5.03 -1.06
C CYS A 77 2.10 4.46 -1.93
N TYR A 78 2.45 3.18 -1.74
CA TYR A 78 3.40 2.53 -2.61
C TYR A 78 2.91 2.52 -4.03
N ASN A 79 1.66 2.17 -4.34
CA ASN A 79 1.14 2.13 -5.72
C ASN A 79 1.21 3.48 -6.46
N ALA A 80 1.24 4.60 -5.75
CA ALA A 80 1.44 5.93 -6.33
C ALA A 80 2.90 6.24 -6.72
N ILE A 81 3.88 5.50 -6.21
CA ILE A 81 5.30 5.72 -6.52
C ILE A 81 5.61 5.38 -8.01
N PRO A 82 6.44 6.14 -8.74
CA PRO A 82 6.83 5.79 -10.11
C PRO A 82 7.33 4.35 -10.24
N ARG A 83 6.96 3.65 -11.33
CA ARG A 83 7.36 2.24 -11.54
C ARG A 83 8.87 2.04 -11.72
N GLY A 84 9.61 3.10 -12.06
CA GLY A 84 11.08 3.06 -12.08
C GLY A 84 11.71 2.90 -10.69
N CYS A 85 10.94 3.07 -9.61
CA CYS A 85 11.41 2.83 -8.25
C CYS A 85 11.12 1.38 -7.82
N ASN A 86 12.18 0.63 -7.50
CA ASN A 86 12.10 -0.72 -6.95
C ASN A 86 11.77 -0.71 -5.45
N VAL A 87 10.54 -0.34 -5.09
CA VAL A 87 10.06 -0.17 -3.69
C VAL A 87 10.51 -1.30 -2.75
N ASN A 88 10.34 -2.55 -3.18
CA ASN A 88 10.64 -3.73 -2.36
C ASN A 88 12.11 -3.79 -1.90
N PHE A 89 13.04 -3.30 -2.71
CA PHE A 89 14.50 -3.43 -2.50
C PHE A 89 15.18 -2.13 -2.12
N ILE A 90 14.41 -1.05 -1.93
CA ILE A 90 14.94 0.23 -1.50
C ILE A 90 15.36 0.11 -0.03
N ALA A 91 16.67 0.15 0.18
CA ALA A 91 17.26 0.47 1.47
C ALA A 91 17.54 1.98 1.51
N TYR A 92 17.24 2.62 2.63
CA TYR A 92 17.65 4.00 2.91
C TYR A 92 18.18 4.10 4.33
N ALA A 93 19.11 5.05 4.53
CA ALA A 93 19.66 5.34 5.84
C ALA A 93 18.53 5.83 6.76
N ASN A 94 18.31 5.10 7.85
CA ASN A 94 17.28 5.40 8.84
C ASN A 94 17.88 5.37 10.25
N SER A 95 18.44 6.50 10.70
CA SER A 95 18.69 6.69 12.12
C SER A 95 17.37 6.99 12.81
N CYS A 96 16.89 6.08 13.66
CA CYS A 96 15.84 6.40 14.61
C CYS A 96 16.46 7.28 15.70
N ALA A 97 16.35 8.60 15.54
CA ALA A 97 16.78 9.57 16.54
C ALA A 97 15.53 10.17 17.17
N ASP A 98 15.40 10.07 18.49
CA ASP A 98 14.26 10.61 19.27
C ASP A 98 12.88 10.18 18.74
N GLY A 99 12.76 8.92 18.28
CA GLY A 99 11.50 8.40 17.72
C GLY A 99 11.14 9.00 16.35
N GLN A 100 12.12 9.52 15.60
CA GLN A 100 11.91 10.12 14.29
C GLN A 100 12.82 9.49 13.22
N VAL A 101 12.30 9.50 11.99
CA VAL A 101 13.03 9.11 10.77
C VAL A 101 12.91 10.27 9.78
N GLN A 102 14.05 10.80 9.32
CA GLN A 102 14.08 11.90 8.35
C GLN A 102 14.22 11.39 6.92
N CYS A 103 13.31 11.81 6.04
CA CYS A 103 13.33 11.41 4.62
C CYS A 103 13.91 12.49 3.69
N ASP A 104 14.12 13.72 4.16
CA ASP A 104 14.35 14.89 3.29
C ASP A 104 15.69 14.88 2.55
N LYS A 105 16.70 14.22 3.12
CA LYS A 105 18.05 14.11 2.54
C LYS A 105 18.22 12.92 1.59
N LEU A 106 17.15 12.14 1.36
CA LEU A 106 17.18 10.95 0.51
C LEU A 106 16.95 11.28 -0.98
N LYS A 107 17.39 10.40 -1.87
CA LYS A 107 17.11 10.50 -3.31
C LYS A 107 15.62 10.28 -3.57
N LEU A 108 15.13 10.68 -4.75
CA LEU A 108 13.71 10.68 -5.09
C LEU A 108 12.97 9.38 -4.70
N CYS A 109 13.42 8.21 -5.17
CA CYS A 109 12.76 6.94 -4.86
C CYS A 109 12.83 6.58 -3.36
N GLU A 110 13.99 6.74 -2.74
CA GLU A 110 14.20 6.49 -1.30
C GLU A 110 13.30 7.40 -0.45
N LYS A 111 13.23 8.69 -0.80
CA LYS A 111 12.39 9.68 -0.13
C LYS A 111 10.90 9.32 -0.19
N MET A 112 10.41 8.92 -1.36
CA MET A 112 9.01 8.51 -1.53
C MET A 112 8.69 7.26 -0.70
N VAL A 113 9.56 6.24 -0.75
CA VAL A 113 9.38 5.01 0.05
C VAL A 113 9.45 5.30 1.54
N CYS A 114 10.45 6.08 1.97
CA CYS A 114 10.61 6.52 3.37
C CYS A 114 9.38 7.27 3.88
N SER A 115 8.81 8.17 3.08
CA SER A 115 7.59 8.89 3.44
C SER A 115 6.41 7.94 3.66
N CYS A 116 6.17 7.01 2.73
CA CYS A 116 5.13 5.99 2.89
C CYS A 116 5.37 5.11 4.14
N ASP A 117 6.61 4.72 4.41
CA ASP A 117 6.98 3.89 5.55
C ASP A 117 6.76 4.61 6.88
N VAL A 118 7.14 5.89 6.98
CA VAL A 118 6.93 6.71 8.19
C VAL A 118 5.44 6.94 8.46
N ILE A 119 4.65 7.24 7.43
CA ILE A 119 3.20 7.41 7.57
C ILE A 119 2.56 6.12 8.07
N ALA A 120 2.89 4.98 7.45
CA ALA A 120 2.36 3.69 7.85
C ALA A 120 2.80 3.29 9.26
N ALA A 121 4.06 3.51 9.63
CA ALA A 121 4.58 3.18 10.95
C ALA A 121 3.94 4.01 12.07
N LYS A 122 3.73 5.32 11.84
CA LYS A 122 2.99 6.18 12.78
C LYS A 122 1.53 5.73 12.95
N CYS A 123 0.89 5.35 11.85
CA CYS A 123 -0.47 4.81 11.88
C CYS A 123 -0.52 3.53 12.72
N LEU A 124 0.40 2.58 12.47
CA LEU A 124 0.50 1.33 13.23
C LEU A 124 0.83 1.55 14.72
N ALA A 125 1.58 2.60 15.06
CA ALA A 125 1.86 2.96 16.45
C ALA A 125 0.60 3.42 17.22
N GLY A 126 -0.39 3.96 16.51
CA GLY A 126 -1.68 4.37 17.08
C GLY A 126 -2.77 3.30 17.02
N ALA A 127 -2.53 2.17 16.34
CA ALA A 127 -3.51 1.11 16.19
C ALA A 127 -3.33 0.03 17.28
N GLU A 128 -4.44 -0.50 17.80
CA GLU A 128 -4.41 -1.66 18.67
C GLU A 128 -4.05 -2.92 17.87
N TYR A 129 -3.15 -3.75 18.40
CA TYR A 129 -2.78 -5.01 17.77
C TYR A 129 -3.76 -6.12 18.15
N ASN A 130 -4.47 -6.67 17.15
CA ASN A 130 -5.42 -7.76 17.34
C ASN A 130 -4.80 -9.12 16.97
N ASN A 131 -4.50 -9.94 17.97
CA ASN A 131 -3.95 -11.28 17.77
C ASN A 131 -4.81 -12.18 16.87
N ALA A 132 -6.14 -12.01 16.85
CA ALA A 132 -7.04 -12.84 16.04
C ALA A 132 -6.88 -12.59 14.53
N LEU A 133 -6.32 -11.43 14.14
CA LEU A 133 -6.08 -11.09 12.74
C LEU A 133 -4.70 -11.55 12.24
N LYS A 134 -3.82 -12.03 13.13
CA LYS A 134 -2.56 -12.65 12.72
C LYS A 134 -2.83 -13.97 12.01
N ASN A 135 -2.24 -14.14 10.84
CA ASN A 135 -2.46 -15.27 9.95
C ASN A 135 -3.93 -15.47 9.58
N TYR A 136 -4.68 -14.37 9.48
CA TYR A 136 -6.09 -14.40 9.11
C TYR A 136 -6.29 -15.11 7.75
N ARG A 137 -7.25 -16.03 7.71
CA ARG A 137 -7.64 -16.82 6.51
C ARG A 137 -9.13 -16.67 6.18
N GLY A 138 -9.82 -15.76 6.85
CA GLY A 138 -11.22 -15.49 6.58
C GLY A 138 -11.42 -14.69 5.30
N LYS A 139 -12.67 -14.31 5.05
CA LYS A 139 -13.03 -13.60 3.83
C LYS A 139 -12.67 -12.11 3.94
N CYS A 140 -11.92 -11.67 2.94
CA CYS A 140 -11.87 -10.31 2.43
C CYS A 140 -12.80 -10.26 1.18
#